data_AF-R5A3C9-F1
#
_entry.id   AF-R5A3C9-F1
#
_cell.length_a   1.000
_cell.length_b   1.000
_cell.length_c   1.000
_cell.angle_alpha   90.00
_cell.angle_beta   90.00
_cell.angle_gamma   90.00
#
_symmetry.space_group_name_H-M   'P 1'
#
loop_
_entity.id
_entity.type
_entity.pdbx_description
1 polymer ?
#
loop_
_entity_poly.entity_id
_entity_poly.type
_entity_poly.pdbx_seq_one_letter_code
_entity_poly.pdbx_strand_id
1 'polypeptide(L)'
;MLRTGHQSGKSLEELRGQKDAMMQTIYNMLCIALGKPPKTFTLEVRNKKKEFVREENLTGTEFFKKYIGWNLSDYVSLINAPTADKPYHKTYTVKLLGNVVEGRPVKYLNLPVEDLKKAAIAQMQDGHPVWFGCDVGQCSIREGGVMDLDAVKAEDLFGTTFGMDKAQRLDYGESLMTHAMVFQGVDLDDNGQPLRWRVENSWGKDAGQDGYYVMSDDWFSEYTYQIVVNKKYLTAQQVEELAQEPIQLEPWDPMGSLA
;
A
#
# COMPACT_ATOMS: atom_id res chain seq x y z
N MET A 1 27.22 17.78 4.54
CA MET A 1 28.47 17.07 4.18
C MET A 1 28.57 16.77 2.70
N LEU A 2 27.72 15.91 2.10
CA LEU A 2 27.82 15.60 0.66
C LEU A 2 27.61 16.83 -0.25
N ARG A 3 26.60 17.66 0.02
CA ARG A 3 26.36 18.93 -0.71
C ARG A 3 27.55 19.88 -0.64
N THR A 4 28.08 20.10 0.57
CA THR A 4 29.27 20.94 0.82
C THR A 4 30.50 20.40 0.09
N GLY A 5 30.73 19.08 0.14
CA GLY A 5 31.85 18.44 -0.55
C GLY A 5 31.76 18.59 -2.06
N HIS A 6 30.56 18.46 -2.63
CA HIS A 6 30.34 18.70 -4.05
C HIS A 6 30.61 20.17 -4.43
N GLN A 7 30.10 21.11 -3.64
CA GLN A 7 30.35 22.55 -3.85
C GLN A 7 31.83 22.93 -3.71
N SER A 8 32.58 22.23 -2.85
CA SER A 8 34.02 22.43 -2.69
C SER A 8 34.87 21.70 -3.74
N GLY A 9 34.25 21.15 -4.80
CA GLY A 9 34.96 20.53 -5.92
C GLY A 9 35.47 19.11 -5.66
N LYS A 10 34.98 18.40 -4.63
CA LYS A 10 35.33 16.99 -4.42
C LYS A 10 34.83 16.12 -5.58
N SER A 11 35.65 15.14 -5.95
CA SER A 11 35.31 14.14 -6.96
C SER A 11 34.12 13.28 -6.53
N LEU A 12 33.43 12.66 -7.50
CA LEU A 12 32.36 11.70 -7.22
C LEU A 12 32.84 10.49 -6.41
N GLU A 13 34.10 10.08 -6.59
CA GLU A 13 34.70 8.98 -5.84
C GLU A 13 34.85 9.33 -4.36
N GLU A 14 35.38 10.51 -4.04
CA GLU A 14 35.49 11.00 -2.66
C GLU A 14 34.12 11.15 -1.99
N LEU A 15 33.11 11.60 -2.74
CA LEU A 15 31.74 11.73 -2.24
C LEU A 15 31.09 10.36 -1.99
N ARG A 16 31.37 9.36 -2.83
CA ARG A 16 30.91 7.97 -2.63
C ARG A 16 31.57 7.35 -1.40
N GLY A 17 32.89 7.53 -1.22
CA GLY A 17 33.57 7.06 -0.01
C GLY A 17 33.02 7.69 1.27
N GLN A 18 32.67 8.98 1.24
CA GLN A 18 31.96 9.63 2.34
C GLN A 18 30.56 9.04 2.59
N LYS A 19 29.81 8.75 1.52
CA LYS A 19 28.50 8.10 1.63
C LYS A 19 28.63 6.71 2.29
N ASP A 20 29.63 5.92 1.92
CA ASP A 20 29.84 4.59 2.50
C ASP A 20 30.13 4.65 4.00
N ALA A 21 30.93 5.63 4.44
CA ALA A 21 31.13 5.90 5.87
C ALA A 21 29.82 6.29 6.59
N MET A 22 28.98 7.13 5.96
CA MET A 22 27.65 7.47 6.49
C MET A 22 26.74 6.24 6.58
N MET A 23 26.75 5.38 5.55
CA MET A 23 25.98 4.13 5.53
C MET A 23 26.41 3.17 6.63
N GLN A 24 27.71 3.09 6.94
CA GLN A 24 28.21 2.29 8.07
C GLN A 24 27.66 2.81 9.40
N THR A 25 27.60 4.13 9.60
CA THR A 25 26.98 4.72 10.80
C THR A 25 25.50 4.37 10.90
N ILE A 26 24.74 4.52 9.81
CA ILE A 26 23.32 4.17 9.75
C ILE A 26 23.11 2.69 10.06
N TYR A 27 23.88 1.80 9.42
CA TYR A 27 23.83 0.36 9.66
C TYR A 27 24.07 0.02 11.14
N ASN A 28 25.08 0.63 11.77
CA ASN A 28 25.38 0.41 13.18
C ASN A 28 24.22 0.84 14.09
N MET A 29 23.63 2.01 13.85
CA MET A 29 22.47 2.49 14.60
C MET A 29 21.28 1.54 14.48
N LEU A 30 20.98 1.08 13.26
CA LEU A 30 19.90 0.13 13.01
C LEU A 30 20.16 -1.22 13.68
N CYS A 31 21.38 -1.75 13.62
CA CYS A 31 21.72 -3.00 14.29
C CYS A 31 21.68 -2.92 15.81
N ILE A 32 22.01 -1.76 16.40
CA ILE A 32 21.86 -1.54 17.85
C ILE A 32 20.38 -1.55 18.24
N ALA A 33 19.52 -0.91 17.46
CA ALA A 33 18.09 -0.79 17.78
C ALA A 33 17.27 -2.05 17.45
N LEU A 34 17.58 -2.74 16.35
CA LEU A 34 16.75 -3.79 15.76
C LEU A 34 17.42 -5.18 15.75
N GLY A 35 18.71 -5.25 16.08
CA GLY A 35 19.52 -6.45 15.92
C GLY A 35 20.11 -6.60 14.51
N LYS A 36 21.02 -7.56 14.34
CA LYS A 36 21.63 -7.88 13.04
C LYS A 36 20.75 -8.87 12.27
N PRO A 37 20.33 -8.56 11.03
CA PRO A 37 19.57 -9.50 10.22
C PRO A 37 20.34 -10.83 10.03
N PRO A 38 19.71 -11.99 10.24
CA PRO A 38 20.37 -13.28 10.09
C PRO A 38 20.74 -13.53 8.62
N LYS A 39 21.96 -14.04 8.38
CA LYS A 39 22.36 -14.52 7.05
C LYS A 39 21.71 -15.86 6.74
N THR A 40 21.66 -16.73 7.74
CA THR A 40 20.98 -18.01 7.73
C THR A 40 20.24 -18.22 9.05
N PHE A 41 19.22 -19.06 9.05
CA PHE A 41 18.48 -19.46 10.25
C PHE A 41 17.96 -20.89 10.11
N THR A 42 17.51 -21.45 11.23
CA THR A 42 16.82 -22.75 11.27
C THR A 42 15.33 -22.51 11.51
N LEU A 43 14.48 -23.06 10.66
CA LEU A 43 13.03 -23.08 10.86
C LEU A 43 12.64 -24.34 11.63
N GLU A 44 12.07 -24.18 12.82
CA GLU A 44 11.51 -25.29 13.61
C GLU A 44 10.04 -24.99 13.92
N VAL A 45 9.13 -25.79 13.38
CA VAL A 45 7.67 -25.61 13.57
C VAL A 45 6.98 -26.95 13.74
N ARG A 46 5.78 -26.93 14.34
CA ARG A 46 4.84 -28.05 14.28
C ARG A 46 3.66 -27.70 13.39
N ASN A 47 3.33 -28.57 12.45
CA ASN A 47 2.18 -28.35 11.58
C ASN A 47 0.85 -28.62 12.33
N LYS A 48 -0.29 -28.44 11.64
CA LYS A 48 -1.63 -28.69 12.22
C LYS A 48 -1.84 -30.14 12.69
N LYS A 49 -1.06 -31.12 12.19
CA LYS A 49 -1.06 -32.53 12.62
C LYS A 49 -0.10 -32.81 13.79
N LYS A 50 0.51 -31.77 14.37
CA LYS A 50 1.53 -31.82 15.43
C LYS A 50 2.86 -32.47 15.01
N GLU A 51 3.07 -32.70 13.71
CA GLU A 51 4.33 -33.25 13.18
C GLU A 51 5.42 -32.17 13.24
N PHE A 52 6.62 -32.55 13.67
CA PHE A 52 7.76 -31.64 13.76
C PHE A 52 8.44 -31.49 12.41
N VAL A 53 8.65 -30.24 11.99
CA VAL A 53 9.37 -29.85 10.78
C VAL A 53 10.57 -29.01 11.20
N ARG A 54 11.76 -29.43 10.74
CA ARG A 54 13.01 -28.70 10.94
C ARG A 54 13.74 -28.55 9.63
N GLU A 55 14.17 -27.33 9.33
CA GLU A 55 15.00 -27.04 8.18
C GLU A 55 16.10 -26.07 8.57
N GLU A 56 17.34 -26.49 8.37
CA GLU A 56 18.53 -25.75 8.81
C GLU A 56 19.14 -24.96 7.66
N ASN A 57 19.93 -23.93 8.03
CA ASN A 57 20.74 -23.14 7.11
C ASN A 57 19.95 -22.41 6.01
N LEU A 58 18.68 -22.09 6.26
CA LEU A 58 17.85 -21.30 5.35
C LEU A 58 18.34 -19.87 5.26
N THR A 59 18.55 -19.36 4.05
CA THR A 59 18.61 -17.92 3.79
C THR A 59 17.20 -17.32 3.69
N GLY A 60 17.06 -16.00 3.87
CA GLY A 60 15.78 -15.31 3.68
C GLY A 60 15.20 -15.48 2.27
N THR A 61 16.07 -15.49 1.25
CA THR A 61 15.67 -15.70 -0.16
C THR A 61 15.18 -17.12 -0.44
N GLU A 62 15.83 -18.13 0.16
CA GLU A 62 15.38 -19.52 0.03
C GLU A 62 14.06 -19.75 0.75
N PHE A 63 13.90 -19.19 1.97
CA PHE A 63 12.64 -19.25 2.70
C PHE A 63 11.50 -18.64 1.90
N PHE A 64 11.70 -17.43 1.35
CA PHE A 64 10.70 -16.78 0.51
C PHE A 64 10.35 -17.64 -0.71
N LYS A 65 11.35 -18.13 -1.45
CA LYS A 65 11.13 -18.95 -2.64
C LYS A 65 10.39 -20.25 -2.33
N LYS A 66 10.72 -20.92 -1.22
CA LYS A 66 10.20 -22.25 -0.87
C LYS A 66 8.81 -22.20 -0.25
N TYR A 67 8.55 -21.28 0.68
CA TYR A 67 7.33 -21.29 1.49
C TYR A 67 6.32 -20.22 1.07
N ILE A 68 6.77 -19.12 0.47
CA ILE A 68 5.88 -18.05 -0.01
C ILE A 68 5.67 -18.22 -1.52
N GLY A 69 6.76 -18.31 -2.29
CA GLY A 69 6.73 -18.67 -3.71
C GLY A 69 6.07 -17.63 -4.63
N TRP A 70 5.75 -16.43 -4.12
CA TRP A 70 5.09 -15.40 -4.90
C TRP A 70 6.03 -14.78 -5.92
N ASN A 71 5.56 -14.66 -7.16
CA ASN A 71 6.21 -13.79 -8.13
C ASN A 71 5.73 -12.35 -7.92
N LEU A 72 6.50 -11.56 -7.18
CA LEU A 72 6.15 -10.18 -6.84
C LEU A 72 5.99 -9.28 -8.09
N SER A 73 6.59 -9.66 -9.23
CA SER A 73 6.41 -8.97 -10.52
C SER A 73 5.02 -9.15 -11.11
N ASP A 74 4.24 -10.12 -10.61
CA ASP A 74 2.86 -10.34 -11.04
C ASP A 74 1.86 -9.40 -10.37
N TYR A 75 2.28 -8.70 -9.32
CA TYR A 75 1.46 -7.74 -8.61
C TYR A 75 1.70 -6.32 -9.13
N VAL A 76 0.62 -5.57 -9.20
CA VAL A 76 0.56 -4.19 -9.70
C VAL A 76 -0.27 -3.34 -8.77
N SER A 77 0.11 -2.06 -8.69
CA SER A 77 -0.63 -1.08 -7.91
C SER A 77 -1.60 -0.35 -8.80
N LEU A 78 -2.88 -0.43 -8.45
CA LEU A 78 -3.93 0.40 -9.03
C LEU A 78 -4.19 1.54 -8.07
N ILE A 79 -4.40 2.74 -8.60
CA ILE A 79 -4.82 3.90 -7.80
C ILE A 79 -6.12 4.49 -8.34
N ASN A 80 -6.84 5.20 -7.48
CA ASN A 80 -7.93 6.07 -7.86
C ASN A 80 -7.67 7.48 -7.33
N ALA A 81 -7.12 8.32 -8.21
CA ALA A 81 -6.86 9.73 -7.97
C ALA A 81 -7.62 10.55 -9.04
N PRO A 82 -8.83 11.05 -8.73
CA PRO A 82 -9.68 11.74 -9.72
C PRO A 82 -9.26 13.17 -10.04
N THR A 83 -8.03 13.59 -9.71
CA THR A 83 -7.54 14.95 -9.96
C THR A 83 -7.27 15.19 -11.44
N ALA A 84 -7.42 16.43 -11.89
CA ALA A 84 -7.37 16.77 -13.31
C ALA A 84 -6.01 16.50 -13.97
N ASP A 85 -4.92 16.57 -13.19
CA ASP A 85 -3.56 16.28 -13.63
C ASP A 85 -3.28 14.77 -13.77
N LYS A 86 -4.18 13.90 -13.29
CA LYS A 86 -4.04 12.44 -13.29
C LYS A 86 -5.17 11.78 -14.10
N PRO A 87 -5.30 12.00 -15.42
CA PRO A 87 -6.29 11.29 -16.22
C PRO A 87 -6.19 9.76 -16.02
N TYR A 88 -7.34 9.09 -15.98
CA TYR A 88 -7.42 7.64 -15.89
C TYR A 88 -6.76 6.95 -17.10
N HIS A 89 -6.47 5.65 -16.95
CA HIS A 89 -5.84 4.80 -17.97
C HIS A 89 -4.41 5.23 -18.34
N LYS A 90 -3.76 5.93 -17.42
CA LYS A 90 -2.35 6.36 -17.48
C LYS A 90 -1.57 5.82 -16.30
N THR A 91 -0.27 5.62 -16.53
CA THR A 91 0.65 5.17 -15.51
C THR A 91 1.40 6.34 -14.89
N TYR A 92 1.70 6.23 -13.60
CA TYR A 92 2.34 7.28 -12.83
C TYR A 92 3.46 6.73 -11.94
N THR A 93 4.43 7.58 -11.65
CA THR A 93 5.46 7.39 -10.63
C THR A 93 5.68 8.72 -9.92
N VAL A 94 6.28 8.70 -8.73
CA VAL A 94 6.58 9.93 -7.97
C VAL A 94 8.09 10.13 -7.93
N LYS A 95 8.54 11.33 -8.31
CA LYS A 95 9.96 11.68 -8.27
C LYS A 95 10.53 11.47 -6.87
N LEU A 96 11.72 10.87 -6.81
CA LEU A 96 12.47 10.59 -5.57
C LEU A 96 11.80 9.57 -4.62
N LEU A 97 10.63 9.02 -4.96
CA LEU A 97 9.97 8.00 -4.17
C LEU A 97 10.57 6.62 -4.46
N GLY A 98 11.18 6.03 -3.44
CA GLY A 98 11.76 4.69 -3.51
C GLY A 98 12.66 4.40 -2.32
N ASN A 99 13.07 3.15 -2.16
CA ASN A 99 13.88 2.68 -1.03
C ASN A 99 15.15 1.91 -1.46
N VAL A 100 15.13 1.27 -2.63
CA VAL A 100 16.27 0.54 -3.20
C VAL A 100 16.71 1.23 -4.48
N VAL A 101 17.95 1.73 -4.52
CA VAL A 101 18.49 2.57 -5.63
C VAL A 101 18.38 1.89 -7.00
N GLU A 102 18.62 0.58 -7.04
CA GLU A 102 18.57 -0.24 -8.25
C GLU A 102 17.27 -1.07 -8.35
N GLY A 103 16.32 -0.79 -7.45
CA GLY A 103 15.06 -1.51 -7.36
C GLY A 103 14.06 -1.11 -8.44
N ARG A 104 12.95 -1.84 -8.49
CA ARG A 104 11.80 -1.48 -9.33
C ARG A 104 11.25 -0.13 -8.85
N PRO A 105 11.07 0.86 -9.74
CA PRO A 105 10.44 2.13 -9.36
C PRO A 105 8.98 1.90 -8.96
N VAL A 106 8.46 2.79 -8.12
CA VAL A 106 7.04 2.85 -7.84
C VAL A 106 6.28 3.11 -9.14
N LYS A 107 5.27 2.30 -9.43
CA LYS A 107 4.44 2.43 -10.63
C LYS A 107 2.98 2.19 -10.28
N TYR A 108 2.15 3.16 -10.63
CA TYR A 108 0.70 3.12 -10.46
C TYR A 108 0.02 3.08 -11.83
N LEU A 109 -1.13 2.42 -11.93
CA LEU A 109 -2.11 2.65 -13.00
C LEU A 109 -3.32 3.35 -12.37
N ASN A 110 -3.64 4.56 -12.83
CA ASN A 110 -4.82 5.28 -12.33
C ASN A 110 -6.08 4.82 -13.07
N LEU A 111 -7.10 4.41 -12.34
CA LEU A 111 -8.35 3.88 -12.88
C LEU A 111 -9.58 4.46 -12.16
N PRO A 112 -10.76 4.41 -12.80
CA PRO A 112 -12.03 4.64 -12.10
C PRO A 112 -12.18 3.68 -10.92
N VAL A 113 -12.79 4.15 -9.83
CA VAL A 113 -12.90 3.37 -8.59
C VAL A 113 -13.61 2.02 -8.77
N GLU A 114 -14.57 1.96 -9.70
CA GLU A 114 -15.27 0.74 -10.06
C GLU A 114 -14.36 -0.36 -10.61
N ASP A 115 -13.28 0.01 -11.32
CA ASP A 115 -12.31 -0.96 -11.81
C ASP A 115 -11.42 -1.49 -10.68
N LEU A 116 -11.12 -0.67 -9.67
CA LEU A 116 -10.43 -1.12 -8.46
C LEU A 116 -11.31 -2.13 -7.71
N LYS A 117 -12.58 -1.80 -7.47
CA LYS A 117 -13.53 -2.69 -6.80
C LYS A 117 -13.64 -4.03 -7.52
N LYS A 118 -13.82 -4.03 -8.85
CA LYS A 118 -13.90 -5.26 -9.66
C LYS A 118 -12.64 -6.12 -9.55
N ALA A 119 -11.45 -5.52 -9.66
CA ALA A 119 -10.19 -6.26 -9.56
C ALA A 119 -9.97 -6.84 -8.16
N ALA A 120 -10.33 -6.09 -7.10
CA ALA A 120 -10.26 -6.56 -5.73
C ALA A 120 -11.24 -7.73 -5.46
N ILE A 121 -12.49 -7.61 -5.93
CA ILE A 121 -13.51 -8.67 -5.83
C ILE A 121 -13.04 -9.92 -6.55
N ALA A 122 -12.54 -9.81 -7.79
CA ALA A 122 -12.05 -10.94 -8.57
C ALA A 122 -10.89 -11.67 -7.86
N GLN A 123 -9.96 -10.93 -7.24
CA GLN A 123 -8.87 -11.53 -6.47
C GLN A 123 -9.37 -12.25 -5.21
N MET A 124 -10.32 -11.65 -4.47
CA MET A 124 -10.89 -12.27 -3.28
C MET A 124 -11.76 -13.48 -3.59
N GLN A 125 -12.49 -13.47 -4.71
CA GLN A 125 -13.26 -14.63 -5.20
C GLN A 125 -12.36 -15.81 -5.56
N ASP A 126 -11.12 -15.54 -5.98
CA ASP A 126 -10.08 -16.55 -6.21
C ASP A 126 -9.33 -16.93 -4.90
N GLY A 127 -9.84 -16.51 -3.74
CA GLY A 127 -9.35 -16.90 -2.42
C GLY A 127 -8.09 -16.15 -1.96
N HIS A 128 -7.77 -15.01 -2.57
CA HIS A 128 -6.59 -14.22 -2.24
C HIS A 128 -6.96 -12.86 -1.62
N PRO A 129 -6.32 -12.46 -0.49
CA PRO A 129 -6.56 -11.16 0.10
C PRO A 129 -6.02 -10.03 -0.77
N VAL A 130 -6.46 -8.79 -0.52
CA VAL A 130 -6.04 -7.61 -1.28
C VAL A 130 -5.46 -6.57 -0.33
N TRP A 131 -4.18 -6.21 -0.51
CA TRP A 131 -3.61 -5.06 0.18
C TRP A 131 -4.24 -3.79 -0.38
N PHE A 132 -4.55 -2.82 0.48
CA PHE A 132 -5.05 -1.52 0.06
C PHE A 132 -4.53 -0.40 0.96
N GLY A 133 -4.54 0.81 0.41
CA GLY A 133 -4.17 2.05 1.09
C GLY A 133 -5.30 3.06 1.02
N CYS A 134 -5.58 3.69 2.16
CA CYS A 134 -6.71 4.60 2.35
C CYS A 134 -6.37 5.75 3.31
N ASP A 135 -7.30 6.69 3.47
CA ASP A 135 -7.29 7.63 4.59
C ASP A 135 -8.12 7.09 5.76
N VAL A 136 -7.51 6.29 6.63
CA VAL A 136 -8.24 5.58 7.70
C VAL A 136 -8.82 6.51 8.77
N GLY A 137 -8.39 7.77 8.83
CA GLY A 137 -8.87 8.73 9.81
C GLY A 137 -10.24 9.32 9.47
N GLN A 138 -10.65 9.26 8.20
CA GLN A 138 -11.88 9.85 7.71
C GLN A 138 -13.08 8.96 8.01
N CYS A 139 -14.12 9.51 8.65
CA CYS A 139 -15.38 8.82 8.96
C CYS A 139 -15.20 7.36 9.45
N SER A 140 -14.28 7.15 10.40
CA SER A 140 -13.85 5.84 10.86
C SER A 140 -13.86 5.78 12.38
N ILE A 141 -14.53 4.77 12.94
CA ILE A 141 -14.66 4.56 14.38
C ILE A 141 -13.90 3.29 14.76
N ARG A 142 -12.91 3.48 15.63
CA ARG A 142 -12.06 2.39 16.15
C ARG A 142 -12.82 1.37 16.99
N GLU A 143 -13.74 1.84 17.83
CA GLU A 143 -14.60 0.97 18.63
C GLU A 143 -15.66 0.34 17.72
N GLY A 144 -15.79 -1.00 17.74
CA GLY A 144 -16.66 -1.75 16.83
C GLY A 144 -16.15 -1.85 15.38
N GLY A 145 -15.20 -1.00 14.98
CA GLY A 145 -14.46 -1.14 13.72
C GLY A 145 -15.30 -0.79 12.50
N VAL A 146 -15.88 0.40 12.49
CA VAL A 146 -16.80 0.84 11.43
C VAL A 146 -16.13 1.93 10.60
N MET A 147 -16.10 1.73 9.28
CA MET A 147 -15.63 2.72 8.31
C MET A 147 -16.79 3.02 7.37
N ASP A 148 -17.51 4.10 7.65
CA ASP A 148 -18.75 4.44 6.96
C ASP A 148 -18.89 5.97 6.92
N LEU A 149 -19.30 6.54 5.78
CA LEU A 149 -19.51 7.98 5.63
C LEU A 149 -20.46 8.54 6.70
N ASP A 150 -21.41 7.72 7.15
CA ASP A 150 -22.42 8.05 8.15
C ASP A 150 -22.00 7.71 9.60
N ALA A 151 -20.80 7.17 9.81
CA ALA A 151 -20.31 6.82 11.15
C ALA A 151 -20.24 8.06 12.07
N VAL A 152 -19.92 9.23 11.51
CA VAL A 152 -19.85 10.50 12.25
C VAL A 152 -20.73 11.55 11.58
N LYS A 153 -21.84 11.91 12.24
CA LYS A 153 -22.80 12.93 11.76
C LYS A 153 -22.37 14.36 12.14
N ALA A 154 -21.17 14.76 11.69
CA ALA A 154 -20.61 16.09 11.99
C ALA A 154 -21.45 17.23 11.39
N GLU A 155 -21.99 17.05 10.19
CA GLU A 155 -22.86 18.03 9.53
C GLU A 155 -24.11 18.34 10.36
N ASP A 156 -24.80 17.30 10.83
CA ASP A 156 -25.99 17.43 11.68
C ASP A 156 -25.64 18.11 13.01
N LEU A 157 -24.51 17.75 13.61
CA LEU A 157 -24.06 18.30 14.89
C LEU A 157 -23.79 19.80 14.81
N PHE A 158 -23.14 20.25 13.73
CA PHE A 158 -22.72 21.65 13.57
C PHE A 158 -23.68 22.49 12.71
N GLY A 159 -24.67 21.87 12.06
CA GLY A 159 -25.59 22.55 11.15
C GLY A 159 -24.89 23.14 9.93
N THR A 160 -23.90 22.44 9.37
CA THR A 160 -23.10 22.88 8.20
C THR A 160 -22.82 21.71 7.26
N THR A 161 -22.31 21.99 6.05
CA THR A 161 -21.94 20.97 5.05
C THR A 161 -20.43 20.98 4.81
N PHE A 162 -19.84 19.78 4.65
CA PHE A 162 -18.44 19.54 4.28
C PHE A 162 -18.38 18.94 2.86
N GLY A 163 -18.71 19.75 1.85
CA GLY A 163 -19.00 19.27 0.48
C GLY A 163 -17.81 19.11 -0.48
N MET A 164 -16.60 18.86 0.02
CA MET A 164 -15.46 18.63 -0.87
C MET A 164 -15.54 17.25 -1.50
N ASP A 165 -15.39 17.15 -2.82
CA ASP A 165 -15.24 15.86 -3.50
C ASP A 165 -13.82 15.28 -3.32
N LYS A 166 -13.62 14.02 -3.73
CA LYS A 166 -12.33 13.33 -3.58
C LYS A 166 -11.16 14.02 -4.29
N ALA A 167 -11.39 14.65 -5.44
CA ALA A 167 -10.35 15.38 -6.17
C ALA A 167 -9.97 16.65 -5.41
N GLN A 168 -10.95 17.41 -4.94
CA GLN A 168 -10.75 18.60 -4.13
C GLN A 168 -10.01 18.27 -2.83
N ARG A 169 -10.35 17.16 -2.16
CA ARG A 169 -9.66 16.76 -0.92
C ARG A 169 -8.19 16.44 -1.16
N LEU A 170 -7.85 15.82 -2.30
CA LEU A 170 -6.46 15.59 -2.70
C LEU A 170 -5.73 16.91 -3.05
N ASP A 171 -6.35 17.76 -3.86
CA ASP A 171 -5.73 19.01 -4.36
C ASP A 171 -5.51 20.04 -3.24
N TYR A 172 -6.40 20.09 -2.26
CA TYR A 172 -6.36 21.05 -1.15
C TYR A 172 -5.74 20.49 0.14
N GLY A 173 -5.26 19.24 0.11
CA GLY A 173 -4.53 18.62 1.21
C GLY A 173 -5.38 18.21 2.42
N GLU A 174 -6.69 18.01 2.23
CA GLU A 174 -7.61 17.51 3.26
C GLU A 174 -7.51 15.99 3.43
N SER A 175 -7.26 15.25 2.34
CA SER A 175 -7.16 13.80 2.41
C SER A 175 -6.08 13.27 1.47
N LEU A 176 -5.43 12.20 1.90
CA LEU A 176 -4.43 11.43 1.16
C LEU A 176 -4.32 10.03 1.78
N MET A 177 -3.58 9.12 1.15
CA MET A 177 -3.34 7.81 1.74
C MET A 177 -2.51 7.94 3.03
N THR A 178 -3.05 7.50 4.17
CA THR A 178 -2.40 7.60 5.48
C THR A 178 -2.10 6.26 6.13
N HIS A 179 -2.80 5.19 5.71
CA HIS A 179 -2.67 3.86 6.32
C HIS A 179 -2.93 2.73 5.32
N ALA A 180 -2.31 1.58 5.59
CA ALA A 180 -2.38 0.39 4.76
C ALA A 180 -2.99 -0.80 5.54
N MET A 181 -3.94 -1.49 4.91
CA MET A 181 -4.69 -2.60 5.48
C MET A 181 -4.92 -3.70 4.43
N VAL A 182 -5.68 -4.74 4.79
CA VAL A 182 -5.92 -5.89 3.92
C VAL A 182 -7.42 -6.22 3.84
N PHE A 183 -7.98 -6.29 2.64
CA PHE A 183 -9.31 -6.87 2.43
C PHE A 183 -9.25 -8.39 2.53
N GLN A 184 -10.14 -8.95 3.35
CA GLN A 184 -10.28 -10.39 3.62
C GLN A 184 -11.67 -10.92 3.23
N GLY A 185 -12.54 -10.08 2.68
CA GLY A 185 -13.86 -10.48 2.21
C GLY A 185 -14.70 -9.29 1.74
N VAL A 186 -15.76 -9.60 1.00
CA VAL A 186 -16.74 -8.64 0.48
C VAL A 186 -18.12 -9.26 0.55
N ASP A 187 -19.11 -8.47 0.95
CA ASP A 187 -20.53 -8.80 0.91
C ASP A 187 -21.11 -8.22 -0.39
N LEU A 188 -21.77 -9.06 -1.20
CA LEU A 188 -22.32 -8.68 -2.49
C LEU A 188 -23.85 -8.79 -2.47
N ASP A 189 -24.53 -7.88 -3.15
CA ASP A 189 -25.98 -7.98 -3.38
C ASP A 189 -26.32 -9.05 -4.44
N ASP A 190 -27.62 -9.27 -4.69
CA ASP A 190 -28.11 -10.23 -5.68
C ASP A 190 -27.67 -9.91 -7.13
N ASN A 191 -27.24 -8.68 -7.40
CA ASN A 191 -26.74 -8.23 -8.69
C ASN A 191 -25.20 -8.28 -8.78
N GLY A 192 -24.53 -8.76 -7.72
CA GLY A 192 -23.08 -8.83 -7.63
C GLY A 192 -22.39 -7.51 -7.31
N GLN A 193 -23.12 -6.50 -6.83
CA GLN A 193 -22.55 -5.21 -6.42
C GLN A 193 -22.08 -5.26 -4.96
N PRO A 194 -20.92 -4.67 -4.63
CA PRO A 194 -20.41 -4.65 -3.27
C PRO A 194 -21.28 -3.77 -2.35
N LEU A 195 -21.62 -4.32 -1.18
CA LEU A 195 -22.32 -3.60 -0.12
C LEU A 195 -21.33 -3.13 0.95
N ARG A 196 -20.43 -4.02 1.37
CA ARG A 196 -19.44 -3.78 2.41
C ARG A 196 -18.27 -4.74 2.33
N TRP A 197 -17.16 -4.32 2.92
CA TRP A 197 -15.85 -4.95 2.81
C TRP A 197 -15.35 -5.31 4.20
N ARG A 198 -14.80 -6.51 4.35
CA ARG A 198 -14.15 -6.95 5.58
C ARG A 198 -12.67 -6.61 5.51
N VAL A 199 -12.20 -5.84 6.49
CA VAL A 199 -10.85 -5.30 6.56
C VAL A 199 -10.11 -5.92 7.74
N GLU A 200 -8.95 -6.52 7.50
CA GLU A 200 -7.98 -6.88 8.53
C GLU A 200 -7.03 -5.71 8.77
N ASN A 201 -6.96 -5.25 10.03
CA ASN A 201 -6.10 -4.17 10.46
C ASN A 201 -4.93 -4.69 11.31
N SER A 202 -3.93 -3.84 11.56
CA SER A 202 -2.67 -4.17 12.24
C SER A 202 -2.54 -3.57 13.65
N TRP A 203 -3.63 -3.07 14.23
CA TRP A 203 -3.64 -2.41 15.55
C TRP A 203 -3.94 -3.35 16.73
N GLY A 204 -3.77 -4.65 16.51
CA GLY A 204 -4.05 -5.70 17.49
C GLY A 204 -5.53 -6.06 17.60
N LYS A 205 -5.80 -7.14 18.33
CA LYS A 205 -7.15 -7.75 18.45
C LYS A 205 -8.18 -6.87 19.17
N ASP A 206 -7.73 -5.91 19.97
CA ASP A 206 -8.62 -5.08 20.79
C ASP A 206 -9.18 -3.87 20.00
N ALA A 207 -8.68 -3.63 18.78
CA ALA A 207 -9.22 -2.62 17.87
C ALA A 207 -10.31 -3.25 16.98
N GLY A 208 -11.40 -2.52 16.74
CA GLY A 208 -12.53 -3.02 15.98
C GLY A 208 -13.18 -4.25 16.62
N GLN A 209 -13.51 -5.25 15.79
CA GLN A 209 -13.97 -6.57 16.23
C GLN A 209 -12.86 -7.60 15.98
N ASP A 210 -12.14 -8.00 17.03
CA ASP A 210 -11.02 -8.95 16.95
C ASP A 210 -9.92 -8.53 15.96
N GLY A 211 -9.67 -7.22 15.83
CA GLY A 211 -8.71 -6.64 14.87
C GLY A 211 -9.29 -6.35 13.47
N TYR A 212 -10.57 -6.67 13.24
CA TYR A 212 -11.25 -6.46 11.97
C TYR A 212 -12.16 -5.24 11.98
N TYR A 213 -12.30 -4.65 10.81
CA TYR A 213 -13.20 -3.55 10.50
C TYR A 213 -14.18 -3.96 9.40
N VAL A 214 -15.33 -3.30 9.37
CA VAL A 214 -16.31 -3.35 8.29
C VAL A 214 -16.36 -1.98 7.65
N MET A 215 -16.18 -1.96 6.33
CA MET A 215 -16.12 -0.74 5.53
C MET A 215 -17.28 -0.72 4.53
N SER A 216 -18.07 0.35 4.47
CA SER A 216 -19.10 0.48 3.44
C SER A 216 -18.49 0.70 2.05
N ASP A 217 -19.24 0.34 1.01
CA ASP A 217 -18.77 0.53 -0.38
C ASP A 217 -18.63 2.02 -0.76
N ASP A 218 -19.45 2.89 -0.16
CA ASP A 218 -19.32 4.33 -0.32
C ASP A 218 -18.02 4.85 0.33
N TRP A 219 -17.65 4.32 1.50
CA TRP A 219 -16.37 4.67 2.13
C TRP A 219 -15.18 4.21 1.27
N PHE A 220 -15.25 3.02 0.65
CA PHE A 220 -14.26 2.59 -0.34
C PHE A 220 -14.09 3.69 -1.41
N SER A 221 -15.22 4.15 -1.94
CA SER A 221 -15.26 5.10 -3.05
C SER A 221 -14.58 6.43 -2.69
N GLU A 222 -14.82 6.93 -1.49
CA GLU A 222 -14.35 8.26 -1.06
C GLU A 222 -12.93 8.27 -0.51
N TYR A 223 -12.50 7.23 0.20
CA TYR A 223 -11.28 7.28 1.02
C TYR A 223 -10.28 6.14 0.75
N THR A 224 -10.58 5.17 -0.12
CA THR A 224 -9.58 4.22 -0.64
C THR A 224 -8.88 4.79 -1.87
N TYR A 225 -7.55 4.83 -1.85
CA TYR A 225 -6.75 5.42 -2.93
C TYR A 225 -5.97 4.39 -3.74
N GLN A 226 -5.61 3.26 -3.13
CA GLN A 226 -4.72 2.28 -3.74
C GLN A 226 -5.14 0.86 -3.41
N ILE A 227 -5.04 -0.04 -4.39
CA ILE A 227 -5.06 -1.49 -4.15
C ILE A 227 -3.90 -2.17 -4.87
N VAL A 228 -3.47 -3.32 -4.34
CA VAL A 228 -2.47 -4.17 -5.00
C VAL A 228 -3.11 -5.51 -5.36
N VAL A 229 -3.15 -5.78 -6.66
CA VAL A 229 -3.74 -7.00 -7.21
C VAL A 229 -2.77 -7.69 -8.18
N ASN A 230 -3.00 -8.97 -8.42
CA ASN A 230 -2.32 -9.69 -9.48
C ASN A 230 -2.83 -9.22 -10.85
N LYS A 231 -1.93 -9.01 -11.81
CA LYS A 231 -2.25 -8.58 -13.18
C LYS A 231 -3.29 -9.48 -13.87
N LYS A 232 -3.40 -10.75 -13.48
CA LYS A 232 -4.38 -11.68 -14.09
C LYS A 232 -5.85 -11.28 -13.86
N TYR A 233 -6.13 -10.41 -12.89
CA TYR A 233 -7.47 -9.89 -12.62
C TYR A 233 -7.78 -8.58 -13.37
N LEU A 234 -6.85 -8.10 -14.17
CA LEU A 234 -7.04 -6.93 -15.03
C LEU A 234 -7.58 -7.35 -16.40
N THR A 235 -8.31 -6.43 -17.04
CA THR A 235 -8.69 -6.59 -18.44
C THR A 235 -7.45 -6.53 -19.35
N ALA A 236 -7.55 -7.09 -20.56
CA ALA A 236 -6.46 -7.02 -21.54
C ALA A 236 -6.02 -5.57 -21.84
N GLN A 237 -6.99 -4.64 -21.90
CA GLN A 237 -6.73 -3.22 -22.08
C GLN A 237 -5.93 -2.63 -20.90
N GLN A 238 -6.34 -2.90 -19.65
CA GLN A 238 -5.61 -2.41 -18.47
C GLN A 238 -4.19 -3.00 -18.38
N VAL A 239 -3.99 -4.23 -18.84
CA VAL A 239 -2.64 -4.84 -18.96
C VAL A 239 -1.78 -4.11 -20.00
N GLU A 240 -2.36 -3.73 -21.14
CA GLU A 240 -1.68 -2.90 -22.13
C GLU A 240 -1.37 -1.50 -21.57
N GLU A 241 -2.31 -0.90 -20.84
CA GLU A 241 -2.12 0.40 -20.20
C GLU A 241 -0.97 0.39 -19.18
N LEU A 242 -0.80 -0.70 -18.43
CA LEU A 242 0.33 -0.89 -17.53
C LEU A 242 1.69 -0.88 -18.22
N ALA A 243 1.78 -1.14 -19.52
CA ALA A 243 3.04 -1.09 -20.26
C ALA A 243 3.51 0.33 -20.56
N GLN A 244 2.64 1.34 -20.45
CA GLN A 244 2.97 2.74 -20.68
C GLN A 244 4.10 3.21 -19.76
N GLU A 245 4.98 4.07 -20.28
CA GLU A 245 5.98 4.80 -19.47
C GLU A 245 5.26 5.71 -18.46
N PRO A 246 5.63 5.65 -17.16
CA PRO A 246 4.92 6.38 -16.13
C PRO A 246 5.20 7.89 -16.21
N ILE A 247 4.14 8.69 -16.09
CA ILE A 247 4.21 10.13 -15.90
C ILE A 247 4.84 10.41 -14.53
N GLN A 248 5.85 11.29 -14.48
CA GLN A 248 6.54 11.65 -13.25
C GLN A 248 5.83 12.77 -12.52
N LEU A 249 5.19 12.43 -11.41
CA LEU A 249 4.62 13.38 -10.45
C LEU A 249 5.71 14.02 -9.59
N GLU A 250 5.44 15.21 -9.05
CA GLU A 250 6.37 15.91 -8.17
C GLU A 250 6.55 15.18 -6.82
N PRO A 251 7.70 15.34 -6.13
CA PRO A 251 7.99 14.59 -4.90
C PRO A 251 6.98 14.75 -3.76
N TRP A 252 6.18 15.82 -3.77
CA TRP A 252 5.17 16.14 -2.75
C TRP A 252 3.74 15.83 -3.21
N ASP A 253 3.57 15.12 -4.33
CA ASP A 253 2.26 14.67 -4.79
C ASP A 253 1.58 13.77 -3.73
N PRO A 254 0.27 13.91 -3.46
CA PRO A 254 -0.41 13.12 -2.44
C PRO A 254 -0.40 11.61 -2.71
N MET A 255 -0.24 11.18 -3.97
CA MET A 255 -0.07 9.76 -4.34
C MET A 255 1.34 9.24 -4.03
N GLY A 256 2.25 10.11 -3.60
CA GLY A 256 3.55 9.73 -3.05
C GLY A 256 3.54 9.47 -1.55
N SER A 257 2.40 9.63 -0.88
CA SER A 257 2.29 9.32 0.54
C SER A 257 2.67 7.87 0.83
N LEU A 258 3.36 7.67 1.95
CA LEU A 258 3.81 6.37 2.43
C LEU A 258 3.01 6.04 3.70
N ALA A 259 2.15 5.03 3.57
CA ALA A 259 1.34 4.46 4.64
C ALA A 259 2.06 3.34 5.39
#